data_AF-A0A7X9J1A1-F1
#
_entry.id   AF-A0A7X9J1A1-F1
#
_cell.length_a   1.000
_cell.length_b   1.000
_cell.length_c   1.000
_cell.angle_alpha   90.00
_cell.angle_beta   90.00
_cell.angle_gamma   90.00
#
_symmetry.space_group_name_H-M   'P 1'
#
loop_
_entity.id
_entity.type
_entity.pdbx_description
1 polymer ?
#
loop_
_entity_poly.entity_id
_entity_poly.type
_entity_poly.pdbx_seq_one_letter_code
_entity_poly.pdbx_strand_id
1 'polypeptide(L)'
;KALALEGWELCKQRIRSGDYDVVILDEITYPITFGWLDVYDVLEELRNRPEGLHIVITGRDAHPKLIEAADLVTEMVEIKHPYAKGVPPQKGIDC
;
A
#
# COMPACT_ATOMS: atom_id res chain seq x y z
N LYS A 1 5.00 -13.52 -8.31
CA LYS A 1 6.31 -13.05 -7.80
C LYS A 1 7.04 -12.13 -8.80
N ALA A 2 7.38 -12.57 -10.02
CA ALA A 2 8.09 -11.71 -11.01
C ALA A 2 7.35 -10.39 -11.30
N LEU A 3 6.05 -10.44 -11.64
CA LEU A 3 5.23 -9.24 -11.88
C LEU A 3 5.13 -8.30 -10.67
N ALA A 4 5.16 -8.84 -9.45
CA ALA A 4 5.13 -8.03 -8.23
C ALA A 4 6.44 -7.27 -8.04
N LEU A 5 7.58 -7.89 -8.36
CA LEU A 5 8.89 -7.25 -8.33
C LEU A 5 9.01 -6.18 -9.43
N GLU A 6 8.54 -6.48 -10.65
CA GLU A 6 8.51 -5.49 -11.75
C GLU A 6 7.64 -4.28 -11.40
N GLY A 7 6.45 -4.52 -10.84
CA GLY A 7 5.58 -3.45 -10.35
C GLY A 7 6.25 -2.62 -9.26
N TRP A 8 6.95 -3.27 -8.33
CA TRP A 8 7.68 -2.58 -7.27
C TRP A 8 8.84 -1.73 -7.80
N GLU A 9 9.60 -2.22 -8.79
CA GLU A 9 10.62 -1.40 -9.45
C GLU A 9 10.04 -0.14 -10.10
N LEU A 10 8.86 -0.25 -10.72
CA LEU A 10 8.17 0.92 -11.24
C LEU A 10 7.76 1.90 -10.12
N CYS A 11 7.24 1.39 -8.99
CA CYS A 11 6.94 2.22 -7.83
C CYS A 11 8.19 2.96 -7.32
N LYS A 12 9.33 2.28 -7.20
CA LYS A 12 10.61 2.89 -6.80
C LYS A 12 11.03 4.01 -7.74
N GLN A 13 10.90 3.80 -9.05
CA GLN A 13 11.19 4.84 -10.04
C GLN A 13 10.32 6.08 -9.84
N ARG A 14 9.03 5.91 -9.55
CA ARG A 14 8.09 7.02 -9.34
C ARG A 14 8.32 7.74 -8.01
N ILE A 15 8.60 7.01 -6.94
CA ILE A 15 8.96 7.58 -5.63
C ILE A 15 10.21 8.45 -5.75
N ARG A 16 11.21 8.00 -6.50
CA ARG A 16 12.50 8.67 -6.64
C ARG A 16 12.52 9.79 -7.69
N SER A 17 11.52 9.87 -8.58
CA SER A 17 11.58 10.81 -9.70
C SER A 17 11.42 12.27 -9.28
N GLY A 18 10.75 12.53 -8.15
CA GLY A 18 10.45 13.88 -7.68
C GLY A 18 9.34 14.58 -8.47
N ASP A 19 8.64 13.85 -9.35
CA ASP A 19 7.55 14.41 -10.18
C ASP A 19 6.19 14.45 -9.46
N TYR A 20 6.12 13.94 -8.22
CA TYR A 20 4.88 13.73 -7.49
C TYR A 20 4.98 14.27 -6.07
N ASP A 21 3.91 14.93 -5.62
CA ASP A 21 3.76 15.31 -4.20
C ASP A 21 3.13 14.18 -3.38
N VAL A 22 2.37 13.28 -4.04
CA VAL A 22 1.68 12.15 -3.40
C VAL A 22 1.81 10.89 -4.25
N VAL A 23 2.19 9.77 -3.62
CA VAL A 23 2.18 8.43 -4.21
C VAL A 23 1.28 7.51 -3.38
N ILE A 24 0.36 6.81 -4.04
CA ILE A 24 -0.54 5.83 -3.40
C ILE A 24 -0.08 4.43 -3.80
N LEU A 25 0.34 3.66 -2.80
CA LEU A 25 0.70 2.25 -2.91
C LEU A 25 -0.51 1.42 -2.50
N ASP A 26 -1.40 1.21 -3.46
CA ASP A 26 -2.66 0.51 -3.24
C ASP A 26 -2.42 -1.01 -3.08
N GLU A 27 -2.95 -1.59 -2.01
CA GLU A 27 -2.91 -3.04 -1.70
C GLU A 27 -1.49 -3.65 -1.63
N ILE A 28 -0.48 -2.84 -1.29
CA ILE A 28 0.92 -3.28 -1.16
C ILE A 28 1.15 -4.22 0.03
N THR A 29 0.23 -4.26 0.99
CA THR A 29 0.36 -5.16 2.14
C THR A 29 0.34 -6.64 1.73
N TYR A 30 -0.43 -7.03 0.70
CA TYR A 30 -0.49 -8.43 0.25
C TYR A 30 0.83 -8.96 -0.32
N PRO A 31 1.52 -8.28 -1.26
CA PRO A 31 2.84 -8.69 -1.71
C PRO A 31 3.85 -8.90 -0.58
N ILE A 32 3.78 -8.10 0.48
CA ILE A 32 4.65 -8.23 1.67
C ILE A 32 4.24 -9.45 2.49
N THR A 33 2.96 -9.58 2.82
CA THR A 33 2.42 -10.70 3.60
C THR A 33 2.63 -12.05 2.91
N PHE A 34 2.56 -12.10 1.57
CA PHE A 34 2.84 -13.30 0.79
C PHE A 34 4.34 -13.57 0.56
N GLY A 35 5.24 -12.72 1.09
CA GLY A 35 6.69 -12.87 0.96
C GLY A 35 7.22 -12.67 -0.46
N TRP A 36 6.48 -11.92 -1.30
CA TRP A 36 6.94 -11.55 -2.64
C TRP A 36 7.83 -10.31 -2.60
N LEU A 37 7.52 -9.39 -1.69
CA LEU A 37 8.34 -8.22 -1.36
C LEU A 37 8.88 -8.35 0.07
N ASP A 38 10.14 -7.95 0.25
CA ASP A 38 10.71 -7.82 1.58
C ASP A 38 10.26 -6.49 2.19
N VAL A 39 9.71 -6.55 3.41
CA VAL A 39 9.31 -5.34 4.14
C VAL A 39 10.49 -4.39 4.37
N TYR A 40 11.71 -4.90 4.52
CA TYR A 40 12.88 -4.05 4.74
C TYR A 40 13.25 -3.23 3.49
N ASP A 41 13.12 -3.82 2.30
CA ASP A 41 13.32 -3.12 1.03
C ASP A 41 12.28 -2.00 0.86
N VAL A 42 11.02 -2.29 1.21
CA VAL A 42 9.95 -1.27 1.22
C VAL A 42 10.27 -0.14 2.20
N LEU A 43 10.64 -0.47 3.44
CA LEU A 43 10.98 0.54 4.46
C LEU A 43 12.19 1.40 4.06
N GLU A 44 13.18 0.83 3.39
CA GLU A 44 14.35 1.57 2.89
C GLU A 44 13.92 2.63 1.87
N GLU A 45 13.07 2.28 0.91
CA GLU A 45 12.56 3.24 -0.07
C GLU A 45 11.69 4.32 0.56
N LEU A 46 10.83 3.95 1.50
CA LEU A 46 10.01 4.92 2.22
C LEU A 46 10.89 5.92 2.99
N ARG A 47 12.01 5.48 3.57
CA ARG A 47 12.95 6.34 4.30
C ARG A 47 13.76 7.24 3.37
N ASN A 48 14.16 6.75 2.21
CA ASN A 48 14.99 7.47 1.24
C ASN A 48 14.18 8.33 0.26
N ARG A 49 12.86 8.44 0.46
CA ARG A 49 11.99 9.23 -0.40
C ARG A 49 12.39 10.72 -0.41
N PRO A 50 12.15 11.45 -1.51
CA PRO A 50 12.35 12.89 -1.56
C PRO A 50 11.61 13.64 -0.46
N GLU A 51 12.20 14.72 0.05
CA GLU A 51 11.56 15.59 1.03
C GLU A 51 10.28 16.20 0.44
N GLY A 52 9.19 16.21 1.21
CA GLY A 52 7.88 16.68 0.77
C GLY A 52 7.01 15.64 0.06
N LEU A 53 7.56 14.48 -0.34
CA LEU A 53 6.74 13.41 -0.90
C LEU A 53 5.93 12.70 0.19
N HIS A 54 4.60 12.70 0.02
CA HIS A 54 3.68 11.92 0.84
C HIS A 54 3.41 10.56 0.22
N ILE A 55 3.46 9.51 1.04
CA ILE A 55 3.17 8.14 0.60
C ILE A 55 1.99 7.61 1.38
N VAL A 56 0.97 7.15 0.68
CA VAL A 56 -0.22 6.50 1.25
C VAL A 56 -0.15 5.01 0.94
N ILE A 57 -0.26 4.18 1.96
CA ILE A 57 -0.28 2.73 1.84
C ILE A 57 -1.69 2.25 2.21
N THR A 58 -2.28 1.40 1.37
CA THR A 58 -3.57 0.74 1.66
C THR A 58 -3.38 -0.77 1.72
N GLY A 59 -4.37 -1.42 2.32
CA GLY A 59 -4.51 -2.86 2.36
C GLY A 59 -4.73 -3.41 3.76
N ARG A 60 -5.04 -4.70 3.81
CA ARG A 60 -5.33 -5.42 5.06
C ARG A 60 -4.06 -5.95 5.69
N ASP A 61 -4.11 -6.18 7.02
CA ASP A 61 -3.06 -6.86 7.78
C ASP A 61 -1.64 -6.28 7.54
N ALA A 62 -1.52 -4.95 7.64
CA ALA A 62 -0.24 -4.27 7.44
C ALA A 62 0.84 -4.81 8.39
N HIS A 63 2.03 -5.08 7.84
CA HIS A 63 3.14 -5.62 8.62
C HIS A 63 3.49 -4.66 9.78
N PRO A 64 3.72 -5.15 11.03
CA PRO A 64 3.93 -4.29 12.20
C PRO A 64 5.02 -3.22 12.03
N LYS A 65 6.10 -3.56 11.31
CA LYS A 65 7.17 -2.60 10.98
C LYS A 65 6.72 -1.44 10.08
N LEU A 66 5.74 -1.64 9.19
CA LEU A 66 5.16 -0.55 8.40
C LEU A 66 4.35 0.37 9.28
N ILE A 67 3.55 -0.20 10.19
CA ILE A 67 2.75 0.55 11.17
C ILE A 67 3.67 1.40 12.06
N GLU A 68 4.75 0.80 12.57
CA GLU A 68 5.75 1.49 13.40
C GLU A 68 6.45 2.63 12.66
N ALA A 69 6.73 2.46 11.37
CA ALA A 69 7.42 3.46 10.55
C ALA A 69 6.51 4.58 10.02
N ALA A 70 5.19 4.41 10.07
CA ALA A 70 4.24 5.35 9.50
C ALA A 70 3.97 6.52 10.47
N ASP A 71 3.91 7.73 9.92
CA ASP A 71 3.55 8.94 10.67
C ASP A 71 2.08 8.94 11.11
N LEU A 72 1.22 8.33 10.28
CA LEU A 72 -0.22 8.22 10.53
C LEU A 72 -0.71 6.84 10.10
N VAL A 73 -1.49 6.20 10.97
CA VAL A 73 -2.12 4.90 10.72
C VAL A 73 -3.60 5.02 11.03
N THR A 74 -4.44 4.61 10.07
CA THR A 74 -5.90 4.52 10.25
C THR A 74 -6.33 3.08 10.02
N GLU A 75 -7.02 2.50 10.99
CA GLU A 75 -7.61 1.17 10.87
C GLU A 75 -9.10 1.27 10.51
N MET A 76 -9.48 0.67 9.38
CA MET A 76 -10.87 0.58 8.95
C MET A 76 -11.49 -0.71 9.50
N VAL A 77 -12.28 -0.59 10.58
CA VAL A 77 -13.00 -1.72 11.16
C VAL A 77 -14.38 -1.85 10.53
N GLU A 78 -14.68 -3.01 9.94
CA GLU A 78 -16.00 -3.28 9.36
C GLU A 78 -17.07 -3.37 10.46
N ILE A 79 -17.94 -2.36 10.55
CA ILE A 79 -19.11 -2.38 11.44
C ILE A 79 -20.34 -3.00 10.75
N LYS A 80 -20.47 -2.74 9.45
CA LYS A 80 -21.53 -3.28 8.59
C LYS A 80 -21.10 -3.20 7.12
N HIS A 81 -21.39 -4.23 6.35
CA HIS A 81 -21.14 -4.24 4.90
C HIS A 81 -22.35 -4.79 4.12
N PRO A 82 -22.77 -4.18 2.99
CA PRO A 82 -23.88 -4.68 2.16
C PRO A 82 -23.69 -6.13 1.70
N TYR A 83 -22.44 -6.54 1.47
CA TYR A 83 -22.08 -7.92 1.14
C TYR A 83 -22.60 -8.93 2.16
N ALA A 84 -22.59 -8.60 3.46
CA ALA A 84 -23.12 -9.47 4.52
C ALA A 84 -24.64 -9.71 4.42
N LYS A 85 -25.35 -8.87 3.64
CA LYS A 85 -26.78 -9.02 3.31
C LYS A 85 -27.01 -9.64 1.94
N GLY A 86 -25.96 -10.12 1.27
CA GLY A 86 -26.02 -10.70 -0.07
C GLY A 86 -26.16 -9.69 -1.21
N VAL A 87 -25.90 -8.40 -0.96
CA VAL A 87 -25.88 -7.40 -2.04
C VAL A 87 -24.62 -7.63 -2.89
N PRO A 88 -24.75 -7.85 -4.21
CA PRO A 88 -23.60 -8.06 -5.07
C PRO A 88 -22.80 -6.77 -5.29
N PRO A 89 -21.52 -6.86 -5.70
CA PRO A 89 -20.70 -5.71 -6.06
C PRO A 89 -21.37 -4.83 -7.11
N GLN A 90 -21.38 -3.53 -6.86
CA GLN A 90 -21.96 -2.53 -7.76
C GLN A 90 -20.86 -1.80 -8.51
N LYS A 91 -20.97 -1.78 -9.84
CA LYS A 91 -20.02 -1.05 -10.70
C LYS A 91 -19.96 0.42 -10.29
N GLY A 92 -18.73 0.90 -10.05
CA GLY A 92 -18.47 2.28 -9.63
C GLY A 92 -18.58 2.51 -8.11
N ILE A 93 -18.91 1.48 -7.33
CA ILE A 93 -18.89 1.49 -5.87
C ILE A 93 -17.85 0.49 -5.38
N ASP A 94 -17.97 -0.76 -5.83
CA ASP A 94 -17.13 -1.87 -5.43
C ASP A 94 -16.17 -2.26 -6.57
N CYS A 95 -14.98 -2.77 -6.22
CA CYS A 95 -13.94 -3.25 -7.13
C CYS A 95 -13.61 -4.72 -6.90
#